data_AF-A0A142W1Z4-F1
#
_entry.id   AF-A0A142W1Z4-F1
#
_cell.length_a   1.000
_cell.length_b   1.000
_cell.length_c   1.000
_cell.angle_alpha   90.00
_cell.angle_beta   90.00
_cell.angle_gamma   90.00
#
_symmetry.space_group_name_H-M   'P 1'
#
loop_
_entity.id
_entity.type
_entity.pdbx_description
1 polymer ?
#
loop_
_entity_poly.entity_id
_entity_poly.type
_entity_poly.pdbx_seq_one_letter_code
_entity_poly.pdbx_strand_id
1 'polypeptide(L)'
;MEQARAEERLPTSDEVAAYIRLQWETDYGPRFARFASRPSQKPVLVSVNNVRCDYYIAAPECSFEVVAHFLNELPQPQNMVDRYGWTDDGKLQLVIVMYHQRRR
;
A
#
# COMPACT_ATOMS: atom_id res chain seq x y z
N MET A 1 -7.39 34.22 -1.85
CA MET A 1 -7.51 32.89 -2.48
C MET A 1 -7.58 31.90 -1.35
N GLU A 2 -8.76 31.38 -1.08
CA GLU A 2 -8.99 30.37 -0.05
C GLU A 2 -8.44 29.05 -0.61
N GLN A 3 -7.25 28.65 -0.18
CA GLN A 3 -6.71 27.34 -0.49
C GLN A 3 -7.66 26.33 0.17
N ALA A 4 -8.37 25.56 -0.65
CA ALA A 4 -9.08 24.38 -0.18
C ALA A 4 -8.03 23.48 0.46
N ARG A 5 -7.97 23.51 1.79
CA ARG A 5 -7.09 22.66 2.59
C ARG A 5 -7.46 21.23 2.21
N ALA A 6 -6.52 20.48 1.63
CA ALA A 6 -6.73 19.07 1.35
C ALA A 6 -7.30 18.43 2.62
N GLU A 7 -8.53 17.92 2.55
CA GLU A 7 -9.17 17.35 3.74
C GLU A 7 -8.27 16.23 4.26
N GLU A 8 -7.74 16.40 5.46
CA GLU A 8 -7.01 15.38 6.22
C GLU A 8 -8.00 14.27 6.62
N ARG A 9 -8.57 13.57 5.64
CA ARG A 9 -9.49 12.44 5.84
C ARG A 9 -8.74 11.12 5.78
N LEU A 10 -9.31 10.08 6.37
CA LEU A 10 -8.85 8.72 6.13
C LEU A 10 -9.12 8.34 4.67
N PRO A 11 -8.15 7.69 4.00
CA PRO A 11 -8.40 7.10 2.69
C PRO A 11 -9.34 5.91 2.84
N THR A 12 -10.18 5.72 1.82
CA THR A 12 -11.06 4.56 1.73
C THR A 12 -10.27 3.32 1.30
N SER A 13 -10.83 2.14 1.55
CA SER A 13 -10.24 0.88 1.11
C SER A 13 -9.99 0.85 -0.41
N ASP A 14 -10.90 1.42 -1.21
CA ASP A 14 -10.80 1.47 -2.67
C ASP A 14 -9.68 2.40 -3.14
N GLU A 15 -9.48 3.54 -2.49
CA GLU A 15 -8.41 4.48 -2.82
C GLU A 15 -7.03 3.89 -2.55
N VAL A 16 -6.86 3.22 -1.41
CA VAL A 16 -5.61 2.53 -1.08
C VAL A 16 -5.37 1.39 -2.06
N ALA A 17 -6.39 0.57 -2.36
CA ALA A 17 -6.26 -0.52 -3.32
C ALA A 17 -5.94 -0.01 -4.75
N ALA A 18 -6.55 1.09 -5.18
CA ALA A 18 -6.25 1.74 -6.46
C ALA A 18 -4.82 2.27 -6.49
N TYR A 19 -4.36 2.92 -5.41
CA TYR A 19 -2.99 3.41 -5.30
C TYR A 19 -1.96 2.27 -5.36
N ILE A 20 -2.20 1.18 -4.63
CA ILE A 20 -1.31 0.00 -4.64
C ILE A 20 -1.22 -0.61 -6.04
N ARG A 21 -2.36 -0.76 -6.74
CA ARG A 21 -2.37 -1.25 -8.13
C ARG A 21 -1.58 -0.35 -9.06
N LEU A 22 -1.76 0.97 -8.93
CA LEU A 22 -1.03 1.97 -9.73
C LEU A 22 0.49 1.89 -9.50
N GLN A 23 0.91 1.65 -8.26
CA GLN A 23 2.33 1.59 -7.86
C GLN A 23 2.88 0.16 -7.78
N TRP A 24 2.18 -0.83 -8.32
CA TRP A 24 2.56 -2.23 -8.14
C TRP A 24 3.94 -2.53 -8.75
N GLU A 25 4.13 -2.21 -10.02
CA GLU A 25 5.38 -2.52 -10.73
C GLU A 25 6.58 -1.74 -10.19
N THR A 26 6.35 -0.54 -9.65
CA THR A 26 7.40 0.41 -9.27
C THR A 26 7.79 0.35 -7.80
N ASP A 27 6.89 -0.07 -6.91
CA ASP A 27 7.13 -0.07 -5.45
C ASP A 27 6.68 -1.37 -4.77
N TYR A 28 5.37 -1.65 -4.77
CA TYR A 28 4.81 -2.75 -3.97
C TYR A 28 5.25 -4.15 -4.43
N GLY A 29 5.34 -4.38 -5.73
CA GLY A 29 5.82 -5.61 -6.34
C GLY A 29 7.29 -5.90 -5.98
N PRO A 30 8.22 -4.96 -6.18
CA PRO A 30 9.60 -5.08 -5.68
C PRO A 30 9.69 -5.34 -4.18
N ARG A 31 8.86 -4.68 -3.35
CA ARG A 31 8.79 -4.95 -1.90
C ARG A 31 8.34 -6.37 -1.61
N PHE A 32 7.26 -6.83 -2.24
CA PHE A 32 6.76 -8.19 -2.12
C PHE A 32 7.84 -9.23 -2.51
N ALA A 33 8.51 -9.00 -3.64
CA ALA A 33 9.61 -9.83 -4.12
C ALA A 33 10.76 -9.92 -3.12
N ARG A 34 11.14 -8.78 -2.53
CA ARG A 34 12.18 -8.71 -1.50
C ARG A 34 11.77 -9.46 -0.23
N PHE A 35 10.53 -9.36 0.22
CA PHE A 35 10.04 -10.09 1.39
C PHE A 35 10.01 -11.60 1.17
N ALA A 36 9.74 -12.04 -0.05
CA ALA A 36 9.82 -13.45 -0.45
C ALA A 36 11.25 -13.96 -0.69
N SER A 37 12.30 -13.16 -0.39
CA SER A 37 13.71 -13.45 -0.71
C SER A 37 13.98 -13.70 -2.20
N ARG A 38 13.22 -13.05 -3.08
CA ARG A 38 13.28 -13.20 -4.55
C ARG A 38 13.33 -11.85 -5.26
N PRO A 39 14.27 -10.95 -4.93
CA PRO A 39 14.25 -9.55 -5.38
C PRO A 39 14.34 -9.36 -6.91
N SER A 40 14.78 -10.38 -7.67
CA SER A 40 14.88 -10.34 -9.14
C SER A 40 13.64 -10.87 -9.86
N GLN A 41 12.65 -11.41 -9.15
CA GLN A 41 11.43 -11.93 -9.76
C GLN A 41 10.33 -10.88 -9.75
N LYS A 42 9.48 -10.89 -10.78
CA LYS A 42 8.31 -10.00 -10.89
C LYS A 42 7.05 -10.72 -10.43
N PRO A 43 6.50 -10.37 -9.25
CA PRO A 43 5.23 -10.92 -8.81
C PRO A 43 4.07 -10.25 -9.55
N VAL A 44 3.01 -11.02 -9.82
CA VAL A 44 1.75 -10.53 -10.40
C VAL A 44 0.76 -10.32 -9.26
N LEU A 45 0.24 -9.10 -9.12
CA LEU A 45 -0.81 -8.78 -8.15
C LEU A 45 -2.11 -9.48 -8.52
N VAL A 46 -2.71 -10.18 -7.56
CA VAL A 46 -4.04 -10.80 -7.69
C VAL A 46 -5.09 -9.92 -7.02
N SER A 47 -4.88 -9.54 -5.76
CA SER A 47 -5.86 -8.75 -5.01
C SER A 47 -5.22 -7.92 -3.90
N VAL A 48 -5.93 -6.88 -3.47
CA VAL A 48 -5.65 -6.11 -2.26
C VAL A 48 -6.89 -6.25 -1.37
N ASN A 49 -6.70 -6.79 -0.17
CA ASN A 49 -7.76 -7.16 0.76
C ASN A 49 -7.52 -6.53 2.14
N ASN A 50 -8.53 -6.61 3.01
CA ASN A 50 -8.44 -6.28 4.43
C ASN A 50 -7.86 -4.88 4.72
N VAL A 51 -8.09 -3.92 3.84
CA VAL A 51 -7.59 -2.55 4.02
C VAL A 51 -8.29 -1.91 5.21
N ARG A 52 -7.52 -1.48 6.21
CA ARG A 52 -7.97 -0.74 7.39
C ARG A 52 -7.06 0.43 7.62
N CYS A 53 -7.63 1.62 7.71
CA CYS A 53 -6.91 2.86 7.94
C CYS A 53 -7.35 3.50 9.25
N ASP A 54 -6.38 4.04 9.98
CA ASP A 54 -6.60 4.80 11.22
C ASP A 54 -5.65 6.01 11.23
N TYR A 55 -5.93 7.00 12.07
CA TYR A 55 -5.03 8.11 12.27
C TYR A 55 -3.90 7.71 13.23
N TYR A 56 -2.66 7.78 12.75
CA TYR A 56 -1.50 7.70 13.63
C TYR A 56 -0.77 9.04 13.64
N ILE A 57 -0.91 9.77 14.74
CA ILE A 57 -0.42 11.15 14.92
C ILE A 57 -1.06 12.11 13.91
N ALA A 58 -0.40 12.35 12.77
CA ALA A 58 -0.75 13.40 11.79
C ALA A 58 -0.94 12.86 10.37
N ALA A 59 -0.81 11.55 10.14
CA ALA A 59 -1.00 10.94 8.84
C ALA A 59 -1.84 9.66 8.97
N PRO A 60 -2.76 9.39 8.03
CA PRO A 60 -3.41 8.09 7.92
C PRO A 60 -2.38 6.96 7.81
N GLU A 61 -2.47 5.98 8.70
CA GLU A 61 -1.74 4.73 8.64
C GLU A 61 -2.71 3.63 8.22
N CYS A 62 -2.38 2.89 7.18
CA CYS A 62 -3.23 1.84 6.64
C CYS A 62 -2.51 0.50 6.65
N SER A 63 -3.18 -0.50 7.22
CA SER A 63 -2.82 -1.91 7.12
C SER A 63 -3.64 -2.57 6.02
N PHE A 64 -3.02 -3.46 5.25
CA PHE A 64 -3.66 -4.16 4.14
C PHE A 64 -2.95 -5.47 3.83
N GLU A 65 -3.66 -6.38 3.15
CA GLU A 65 -3.11 -7.63 2.64
C GLU A 65 -3.03 -7.56 1.12
N VAL A 66 -1.83 -7.78 0.56
CA VAL A 66 -1.66 -8.02 -0.87
C VAL A 66 -1.57 -9.52 -1.11
N VAL A 67 -2.27 -10.00 -2.13
CA VAL A 67 -2.16 -11.37 -2.61
C VAL A 67 -1.52 -11.32 -3.98
N ALA A 68 -0.38 -11.96 -4.14
CA ALA A 68 0.36 -11.99 -5.40
C ALA A 68 1.02 -13.36 -5.62
N HIS A 69 1.37 -13.67 -6.86
CA HIS A 69 2.11 -14.89 -7.19
C HIS A 69 3.29 -14.59 -8.10
N PHE A 70 4.28 -15.47 -8.09
CA PHE A 70 5.30 -15.52 -9.13
C PHE A 70 4.83 -16.42 -10.28
N LEU A 71 5.58 -16.44 -11.38
CA LEU A 71 5.23 -17.25 -12.55
C LEU A 71 5.10 -18.73 -12.15
N ASN A 72 3.97 -19.36 -12.50
CA ASN A 72 3.65 -20.76 -12.22
C ASN A 72 3.55 -21.14 -10.72
N GLU A 73 3.35 -20.17 -9.83
CA GLU A 73 3.18 -20.41 -8.41
C GLU A 73 1.77 -20.08 -7.92
N LEU A 74 1.40 -20.67 -6.78
CA LEU A 74 0.15 -20.32 -6.11
C LEU A 74 0.22 -18.91 -5.52
N PRO A 75 -0.90 -18.16 -5.51
CA PRO A 75 -0.98 -16.87 -4.83
C PRO A 75 -0.64 -16.96 -3.34
N GLN A 76 0.18 -16.02 -2.88
CA GLN A 76 0.62 -15.91 -1.50
C GLN A 76 0.17 -14.58 -0.90
N PRO A 77 -0.48 -14.60 0.29
CA PRO A 77 -0.85 -13.37 0.99
C PRO A 77 0.35 -12.78 1.72
N GLN A 78 0.44 -11.45 1.72
CA GLN A 78 1.45 -10.69 2.43
C GLN A 78 0.80 -9.45 3.06
N ASN A 79 0.91 -9.33 4.39
CA ASN A 79 0.42 -8.16 5.10
C ASN A 79 1.45 -7.03 5.03
N MET A 80 0.98 -5.81 4.83
CA MET A 80 1.79 -4.59 4.72
C MET A 80 1.11 -3.44 5.48
N VAL A 81 1.91 -2.45 5.86
CA VAL A 81 1.45 -1.23 6.54
C VAL A 81 2.18 -0.07 5.92
N ASP A 82 1.47 0.98 5.54
CA ASP A 82 2.04 2.20 4.99
C ASP A 82 1.28 3.44 5.49
N ARG A 83 1.94 4.60 5.44
CA ARG A 83 1.30 5.88 5.76
C ARG A 83 1.06 6.70 4.51
N TYR A 84 -0.16 7.19 4.40
CA TYR A 84 -0.60 8.00 3.27
C TYR A 84 -0.85 9.43 3.69
N GLY A 85 -0.83 10.32 2.71
CA GLY A 85 -1.25 11.70 2.82
C GLY A 85 -1.94 12.12 1.54
N TRP A 86 -2.31 13.39 1.48
CA TRP A 86 -3.02 13.95 0.34
C TRP A 86 -2.15 15.00 -0.33
N THR A 87 -2.10 14.99 -1.65
CA THR A 87 -1.55 16.08 -2.44
C THR A 87 -2.54 17.25 -2.47
N ASP A 88 -2.07 18.43 -2.90
CA ASP A 88 -2.92 19.63 -3.03
C ASP A 88 -4.07 19.42 -4.04
N ASP A 89 -3.92 18.51 -5.01
CA ASP A 89 -4.97 18.13 -5.96
C ASP A 89 -5.85 16.96 -5.46
N GLY A 90 -5.76 16.60 -4.18
CA GLY A 90 -6.63 15.62 -3.52
C GLY A 90 -6.32 14.16 -3.87
N LYS A 91 -5.14 13.86 -4.42
CA LYS A 91 -4.72 12.49 -4.70
C LYS A 91 -3.99 11.89 -3.51
N LEU A 92 -4.18 10.59 -3.35
CA LEU A 92 -3.45 9.82 -2.34
C LEU A 92 -1.97 9.74 -2.72
N GLN A 93 -1.10 9.98 -1.75
CA GLN A 93 0.34 9.81 -1.89
C GLN A 93 0.93 9.07 -0.70
N LEU A 94 1.96 8.25 -0.94
CA LEU A 94 2.72 7.58 0.10
C LEU A 94 3.65 8.58 0.78
N VAL A 95 3.55 8.70 2.12
CA VAL A 95 4.31 9.68 2.91
C VAL A 95 5.45 8.99 3.68
N ILE A 96 5.20 7.81 4.25
CA ILE A 96 6.23 6.99 4.90
C ILE A 96 6.03 5.53 4.51
N VAL A 97 7.08 4.91 3.98
CA VAL A 97 7.16 3.45 3.80
C VAL A 97 7.43 2.83 5.16
N MET A 98 6.43 2.19 5.78
CA MET A 98 6.67 1.48 7.04
C MET A 98 7.03 0.03 6.75
N TYR A 99 8.25 -0.35 7.14
CA TYR A 99 8.72 -1.73 7.02
C TYR A 99 8.18 -2.55 8.21
N HIS A 100 7.10 -3.28 7.93
CA HIS A 100 6.58 -4.49 8.60
C HIS A 100 6.67 -4.60 10.14
N GLN A 101 5.53 -4.80 10.81
CA GLN A 101 5.50 -5.57 12.05
C GLN A 101 5.73 -7.05 11.74
N ARG A 102 6.83 -7.63 12.22
CA ARG A 102 7.02 -9.09 12.32
C ARG A 102 5.76 -9.71 12.93
N ARG A 103 5.18 -10.74 12.29
CA ARG A 103 4.26 -11.64 12.98
C ARG A 103 5.01 -12.25 14.17
N ARG A 104 4.45 -12.10 15.38
CA ARG A 104 4.81 -12.91 16.55
C ARG A 104 4.36 -14.35 16.34
#